data_AF-A0A2U1YR46-F1
#
_entry.id   AF-A0A2U1YR46-F1
#
_cell.length_a   1.000
_cell.length_b   1.000
_cell.length_c   1.000
_cell.angle_alpha   90.00
_cell.angle_beta   90.00
_cell.angle_gamma   90.00
#
_symmetry.space_group_name_H-M   'P 1'
#
loop_
_entity.id
_entity.type
_entity.pdbx_description
1 polymer ?
#
loop_
_entity_poly.entity_id
_entity_poly.type
_entity_poly.pdbx_seq_one_letter_code
_entity_poly.pdbx_strand_id
1 'polypeptide(L)'
;MAIASGVAKKLRFKEEASWGVIAPDSDTTYTRKSLRRVQSTLDLTKDVYQSNEIRSDYQVYDARHGVRKVAGNINGEFSLGTYADLLAAALRYSWQNGATFTSSTGSEITTTANTIVRASGSWIADGFKVGDVGRLAGHPTSANNGVNLRILSLTATTITVPAGSLTVNATPATGVTFAVKGKKLWVPSTGHLDRSFTFEHYYSDIGESEQFTGCKVNTAQIALPATGMMTAQFGIMGKDMLTTSGASAPYFTSVAADTTTGVLAAVNGVLRIAGTDVAVVTGLQLNIDGGYTSEPVVGSNTVPSLVPGRVKVSGQFTAQFDSPTFRNAFINESEVGLYSFIEAAGTDPKDFLGIGLERIKLGGAQRDDGEKAIVGTYPFTALLSTGGTGTAFNGSTIVLQDSTL
;
A
#
# COMPACT_ATOMS: atom_id res chain seq x y z
N MET A 1 -7.68 -36.02 -21.45
CA MET A 1 -7.95 -35.26 -20.22
C MET A 1 -7.07 -34.02 -20.27
N ALA A 2 -7.65 -32.83 -20.34
CA ALA A 2 -6.87 -31.59 -20.30
C ALA A 2 -6.43 -31.35 -18.84
N ILE A 3 -5.16 -31.00 -18.64
CA ILE A 3 -4.60 -30.66 -17.33
C ILE A 3 -4.42 -29.15 -17.32
N ALA A 4 -4.94 -28.46 -16.30
CA ALA A 4 -4.84 -27.02 -16.21
C ALA A 4 -3.39 -26.56 -15.95
N SER A 5 -2.96 -25.51 -16.64
CA SER A 5 -1.65 -24.89 -16.44
C SER A 5 -1.73 -23.64 -15.57
N GLY A 6 -0.72 -23.43 -14.71
CA GLY A 6 -0.63 -22.24 -13.85
C GLY A 6 -0.50 -20.92 -14.64
N VAL A 7 0.04 -20.98 -15.86
CA VAL A 7 0.17 -19.83 -16.78
C VAL A 7 -1.19 -19.43 -17.37
N ALA A 8 -2.07 -20.39 -17.62
CA ALA A 8 -3.41 -20.15 -18.13
C ALA A 8 -4.40 -19.70 -17.05
N LYS A 9 -4.09 -19.97 -15.77
CA LYS A 9 -4.90 -19.52 -14.64
C LYS A 9 -4.93 -17.99 -14.57
N LYS A 10 -6.11 -17.39 -14.69
CA LYS A 10 -6.33 -15.96 -14.53
C LYS A 10 -6.91 -15.68 -13.15
N LEU A 11 -6.35 -14.69 -12.45
CA LEU A 11 -6.91 -14.17 -11.20
C LEU A 11 -7.66 -12.88 -11.51
N ARG A 12 -8.94 -12.83 -11.20
CA ARG A 12 -9.78 -11.65 -11.41
C ARG A 12 -10.50 -11.32 -10.12
N PHE A 13 -10.89 -10.07 -9.96
CA PHE A 13 -11.63 -9.67 -8.77
C PHE A 13 -12.55 -8.48 -9.04
N LYS A 14 -13.53 -8.34 -8.17
CA LYS A 14 -14.47 -7.23 -8.14
C LYS A 14 -14.92 -6.98 -6.70
N GLU A 15 -15.10 -5.71 -6.32
CA GLU A 15 -15.66 -5.32 -5.02
C GLU A 15 -17.14 -5.74 -4.94
N GLU A 16 -17.55 -6.23 -3.77
CA GLU A 16 -18.91 -6.65 -3.47
C GLU A 16 -19.74 -5.46 -2.99
N ALA A 17 -20.99 -5.36 -3.44
CA ALA A 17 -21.94 -4.39 -2.88
C ALA A 17 -22.40 -4.78 -1.46
N SER A 18 -22.32 -6.06 -1.11
CA SER A 18 -22.68 -6.59 0.20
C SER A 18 -21.82 -7.81 0.52
N TRP A 19 -21.31 -7.87 1.74
CA TRP A 19 -20.35 -8.91 2.14
C TRP A 19 -20.90 -10.33 1.96
N GLY A 20 -20.13 -11.16 1.25
CA GLY A 20 -20.46 -12.58 1.06
C GLY A 20 -21.58 -12.83 0.05
N VAL A 21 -22.01 -11.81 -0.68
CA VAL A 21 -22.86 -11.94 -1.87
C VAL A 21 -21.95 -11.76 -3.08
N ILE A 22 -21.96 -12.75 -3.98
CA ILE A 22 -21.13 -12.73 -5.19
C ILE A 22 -21.35 -11.42 -5.97
N ALA A 23 -20.27 -10.73 -6.31
CA ALA A 23 -20.34 -9.49 -7.06
C ALA A 23 -20.86 -9.80 -8.48
N PRO A 24 -22.05 -9.32 -8.89
CA PRO A 24 -22.64 -9.76 -10.14
C PRO A 24 -21.83 -9.30 -11.35
N ASP A 25 -21.65 -10.18 -12.34
CA ASP A 25 -20.94 -9.83 -13.58
C ASP A 25 -21.65 -8.72 -14.37
N SER A 26 -22.94 -8.45 -14.17
CA SER A 26 -23.65 -7.36 -14.85
C SER A 26 -23.44 -5.97 -14.22
N ASP A 27 -23.04 -5.91 -12.94
CA ASP A 27 -22.98 -4.64 -12.22
C ASP A 27 -21.76 -3.81 -12.64
N THR A 28 -21.97 -2.54 -12.97
CA THR A 28 -20.94 -1.60 -13.45
C THR A 28 -20.45 -0.65 -12.37
N THR A 29 -21.00 -0.71 -11.15
CA THR A 29 -20.61 0.14 -10.01
C THR A 29 -19.14 -0.06 -9.65
N TYR A 30 -18.68 -1.31 -9.67
CA TYR A 30 -17.28 -1.67 -9.44
C TYR A 30 -16.67 -2.31 -10.67
N THR A 31 -15.45 -1.88 -11.01
CA THR A 31 -14.72 -2.40 -12.17
C THR A 31 -14.19 -3.80 -11.89
N ARG A 32 -14.44 -4.74 -12.79
CA ARG A 32 -13.80 -6.06 -12.79
C ARG A 32 -12.36 -5.89 -13.24
N LYS A 33 -11.40 -6.34 -12.43
CA LYS A 33 -9.98 -6.21 -12.75
C LYS A 33 -9.32 -7.58 -12.82
N SER A 34 -8.48 -7.76 -13.83
CA SER A 34 -7.50 -8.84 -13.83
C SER A 34 -6.33 -8.41 -12.95
N LEU A 35 -5.82 -9.33 -12.15
CA LEU A 35 -4.73 -9.06 -11.22
C LEU A 35 -3.47 -9.79 -11.68
N ARG A 36 -2.45 -9.00 -11.99
CA ARG A 36 -1.09 -9.50 -12.18
C ARG A 36 -0.64 -10.13 -10.87
N ARG A 37 -0.14 -11.36 -10.95
CA ARG A 37 0.27 -12.15 -9.79
C ARG A 37 1.51 -12.97 -10.12
N VAL A 38 2.32 -13.22 -9.10
CA VAL A 38 3.30 -14.31 -9.09
C VAL A 38 2.57 -15.60 -8.70
N GLN A 39 1.77 -15.57 -7.65
CA GLN A 39 1.03 -16.72 -7.15
C GLN A 39 -0.28 -16.31 -6.48
N SER A 40 -1.30 -17.16 -6.58
CA SER A 40 -2.49 -17.05 -5.73
C SER A 40 -2.78 -18.42 -5.13
N THR A 41 -2.86 -18.46 -3.80
CA THR A 41 -3.10 -19.66 -2.99
C THR A 41 -4.46 -19.61 -2.30
N LEU A 42 -5.40 -18.79 -2.80
CA LEU A 42 -6.76 -18.79 -2.28
C LEU A 42 -7.37 -20.18 -2.45
N ASP A 43 -7.84 -20.73 -1.35
CA ASP A 43 -8.45 -22.05 -1.32
C ASP A 43 -9.58 -22.08 -0.28
N LEU A 44 -10.50 -23.02 -0.48
CA LEU A 44 -11.54 -23.34 0.47
C LEU A 44 -11.00 -24.30 1.52
N THR A 45 -10.99 -23.84 2.75
CA THR A 45 -10.64 -24.67 3.91
C THR A 45 -11.89 -25.03 4.71
N LYS A 46 -11.84 -26.18 5.39
CA LYS A 46 -12.86 -26.63 6.33
C LYS A 46 -12.18 -27.04 7.62
N ASP A 47 -12.76 -26.68 8.75
CA ASP A 47 -12.32 -27.25 10.02
C ASP A 47 -12.63 -28.75 10.03
N VAL A 48 -11.78 -29.58 10.64
CA VAL A 48 -11.97 -31.03 10.70
C VAL A 48 -11.99 -31.45 12.16
N TYR A 49 -13.01 -32.20 12.55
CA TYR A 49 -13.18 -32.76 13.88
C TYR A 49 -13.07 -34.27 13.78
N GLN A 50 -12.24 -34.88 14.60
CA GLN A 50 -12.07 -36.32 14.67
C GLN A 50 -12.56 -36.82 16.03
N SER A 51 -13.17 -38.01 16.07
CA SER A 51 -13.56 -38.62 17.34
C SER A 51 -12.33 -38.92 18.21
N ASN A 52 -12.36 -38.48 19.47
CA ASN A 52 -11.37 -38.81 20.50
C ASN A 52 -11.70 -40.12 21.24
N GLU A 53 -12.71 -40.88 20.81
CA GLU A 53 -13.11 -42.12 21.44
C GLU A 53 -11.99 -43.18 21.33
N ILE A 54 -11.50 -43.67 22.48
CA ILE A 54 -10.49 -44.73 22.53
C ILE A 54 -11.22 -46.07 22.40
N ARG A 55 -11.06 -46.71 21.24
CA ARG A 55 -11.70 -47.97 20.91
C ARG A 55 -10.71 -49.13 20.91
N SER A 56 -11.22 -50.32 21.20
CA SER A 56 -10.44 -51.56 21.26
C SER A 56 -9.93 -52.03 19.88
N ASP A 57 -10.47 -51.47 18.80
CA ASP A 57 -9.99 -51.68 17.42
C ASP A 57 -8.75 -50.83 17.09
N TYR A 58 -8.34 -49.92 18.00
CA TYR A 58 -7.23 -48.97 17.81
C TYR A 58 -7.38 -48.08 16.56
N GLN A 59 -8.61 -47.88 16.08
CA GLN A 59 -8.90 -47.15 14.86
C GLN A 59 -9.78 -45.92 15.10
N VAL A 60 -9.67 -44.96 14.19
CA VAL A 60 -10.49 -43.75 14.17
C VAL A 60 -11.84 -44.09 13.57
N TYR A 61 -12.91 -43.86 14.33
CA TYR A 61 -14.26 -44.27 13.92
C TYR A 61 -15.02 -43.22 13.09
N ASP A 62 -14.93 -41.94 13.44
CA ASP A 62 -15.66 -40.86 12.76
C ASP A 62 -14.77 -39.60 12.63
N ALA A 63 -14.93 -38.91 11.52
CA ALA A 63 -14.34 -37.60 11.25
C ALA A 63 -15.37 -36.75 10.48
N ARG A 64 -15.59 -35.53 10.93
CA ARG A 64 -16.56 -34.60 10.34
C ARG A 64 -15.92 -33.29 9.94
N HIS A 65 -16.48 -32.68 8.90
CA HIS A 65 -16.13 -31.33 8.51
C HIS A 65 -16.99 -30.32 9.28
N GLY A 66 -16.33 -29.26 9.73
CA GLY A 66 -16.93 -28.07 10.31
C GLY A 66 -17.14 -26.96 9.28
N VAL A 67 -17.08 -25.74 9.79
CA VAL A 67 -17.36 -24.52 9.03
C VAL A 67 -16.37 -24.35 7.87
N ARG A 68 -16.91 -23.91 6.74
CA ARG A 68 -16.15 -23.56 5.54
C ARG A 68 -15.68 -22.11 5.63
N LYS A 69 -14.46 -21.86 5.18
CA LYS A 69 -13.88 -20.52 5.06
C LYS A 69 -12.87 -20.49 3.91
N VAL A 70 -12.71 -19.33 3.31
CA VAL A 70 -11.66 -19.11 2.29
C VAL A 70 -10.46 -18.48 2.98
N ALA A 71 -9.27 -18.99 2.69
CA ALA A 71 -8.03 -18.41 3.16
C ALA A 71 -6.95 -18.54 2.07
N GLY A 72 -5.98 -17.64 2.09
CA GLY A 72 -4.81 -17.75 1.25
C GLY A 72 -4.13 -16.41 1.02
N ASN A 73 -3.15 -16.42 0.12
CA ASN A 73 -2.36 -15.25 -0.21
C ASN A 73 -2.44 -14.94 -1.71
N ILE A 74 -2.37 -13.66 -2.03
CA ILE A 74 -2.10 -13.16 -3.37
C ILE A 74 -0.70 -12.54 -3.32
N ASN A 75 0.24 -13.17 -4.02
CA ASN A 75 1.63 -12.72 -4.12
C ASN A 75 1.85 -12.11 -5.50
N GLY A 76 2.54 -10.98 -5.55
CA GLY A 76 2.84 -10.27 -6.77
C GLY A 76 4.11 -9.45 -6.68
N GLU A 77 4.61 -9.05 -7.84
CA GLU A 77 5.61 -7.99 -7.96
C GLU A 77 4.88 -6.66 -7.93
N PHE A 78 5.39 -5.70 -7.16
CA PHE A 78 4.71 -4.42 -6.97
C PHE A 78 4.80 -3.58 -8.24
N SER A 79 3.65 -3.24 -8.80
CA SER A 79 3.49 -2.33 -9.93
C SER A 79 2.45 -1.27 -9.57
N LEU A 80 2.72 -0.04 -10.00
CA LEU A 80 1.87 1.12 -9.69
C LEU A 80 0.46 0.92 -10.27
N GLY A 81 -0.56 1.34 -9.51
CA GLY A 81 -1.97 1.22 -9.84
C GLY A 81 -2.57 -0.20 -9.75
N THR A 82 -1.76 -1.26 -9.91
CA THR A 82 -2.25 -2.66 -9.96
C THR A 82 -2.95 -3.11 -8.67
N TYR A 83 -2.36 -2.79 -7.53
CA TYR A 83 -2.86 -3.22 -6.20
C TYR A 83 -3.62 -2.13 -5.45
N ALA A 84 -4.00 -1.04 -6.14
CA ALA A 84 -4.60 0.14 -5.51
C ALA A 84 -5.85 -0.20 -4.69
N ASP A 85 -6.74 -1.06 -5.18
CA ASP A 85 -7.97 -1.43 -4.47
C ASP A 85 -7.70 -2.31 -3.24
N LEU A 86 -6.71 -3.19 -3.32
CA LEU A 86 -6.32 -4.06 -2.20
C LEU A 86 -5.61 -3.25 -1.10
N LEU A 87 -4.77 -2.28 -1.47
CA LEU A 87 -4.16 -1.34 -0.53
C LEU A 87 -5.22 -0.43 0.10
N ALA A 88 -6.18 0.06 -0.69
CA ALA A 88 -7.32 0.84 -0.20
C ALA A 88 -8.15 0.06 0.82
N ALA A 89 -8.40 -1.23 0.58
CA ALA A 89 -9.07 -2.10 1.53
C ALA A 89 -8.24 -2.36 2.80
N ALA A 90 -6.92 -2.57 2.67
CA ALA A 90 -6.03 -2.77 3.81
C ALA A 90 -5.95 -1.53 4.73
N LEU A 91 -5.96 -0.32 4.14
CA LEU A 91 -5.92 0.94 4.87
C LEU A 91 -7.31 1.51 5.21
N ARG A 92 -8.39 0.83 4.79
CA ARG A 92 -9.79 1.17 5.08
C ARG A 92 -10.19 2.57 4.60
N TYR A 93 -9.72 2.95 3.42
CA TYR A 93 -10.01 4.26 2.84
C TYR A 93 -9.99 4.23 1.32
N SER A 94 -10.37 5.35 0.71
CA SER A 94 -10.29 5.55 -0.74
C SER A 94 -9.14 6.50 -1.08
N TRP A 95 -8.52 6.26 -2.24
CA TRP A 95 -7.48 7.14 -2.79
C TRP A 95 -8.02 8.55 -3.00
N GLN A 96 -7.39 9.53 -2.38
CA GLN A 96 -7.76 10.94 -2.45
C GLN A 96 -6.85 11.72 -3.39
N ASN A 97 -7.39 12.74 -4.04
CA ASN A 97 -6.60 13.63 -4.87
C ASN A 97 -5.64 14.45 -4.00
N GLY A 98 -4.44 14.71 -4.52
CA GLY A 98 -3.49 15.59 -3.88
C GLY A 98 -3.87 17.08 -3.99
N ALA A 99 -3.29 17.91 -3.12
CA ALA A 99 -3.48 19.36 -3.16
C ALA A 99 -2.88 19.96 -4.46
N THR A 100 -3.50 21.04 -4.95
CA THR A 100 -3.02 21.79 -6.11
C THR A 100 -3.14 23.27 -5.83
N PHE A 101 -2.11 24.02 -6.20
CA PHE A 101 -2.04 25.47 -6.09
C PHE A 101 -1.59 26.03 -7.43
N THR A 102 -2.27 27.08 -7.90
CA THR A 102 -1.88 27.84 -9.08
C THR A 102 -1.66 29.29 -8.68
N SER A 103 -0.44 29.78 -8.87
CA SER A 103 -0.07 31.16 -8.59
C SER A 103 -0.81 32.13 -9.51
N SER A 104 -1.20 33.25 -8.94
CA SER A 104 -1.86 34.37 -9.62
C SER A 104 -1.30 35.68 -9.05
N THR A 105 -1.71 36.82 -9.60
CA THR A 105 -1.33 38.13 -9.07
C THR A 105 -1.71 38.23 -7.59
N GLY A 106 -0.73 38.57 -6.74
CA GLY A 106 -0.86 38.62 -5.28
C GLY A 106 -0.57 37.29 -4.56
N SER A 107 -0.31 36.20 -5.29
CA SER A 107 0.08 34.88 -4.76
C SER A 107 1.25 34.28 -5.53
N GLU A 108 2.13 35.14 -6.04
CA GLU A 108 3.28 34.77 -6.84
C GLU A 108 4.22 33.83 -6.08
N ILE A 109 4.98 33.02 -6.82
CA ILE A 109 6.01 32.16 -6.26
C ILE A 109 7.41 32.54 -6.70
N THR A 110 8.36 32.29 -5.82
CA THR A 110 9.80 32.34 -6.09
C THR A 110 10.42 31.01 -5.66
N THR A 111 11.57 30.66 -6.25
CA THR A 111 12.29 29.44 -5.91
C THR A 111 13.73 29.74 -5.50
N THR A 112 14.20 29.07 -4.46
CA THR A 112 15.63 28.94 -4.16
C THR A 112 16.13 27.56 -4.60
N ALA A 113 17.37 27.20 -4.24
CA ALA A 113 17.90 25.86 -4.51
C ALA A 113 17.17 24.72 -3.76
N ASN A 114 16.37 25.05 -2.75
CA ASN A 114 15.71 24.08 -1.86
C ASN A 114 14.34 24.54 -1.34
N THR A 115 13.82 25.69 -1.76
CA THR A 115 12.52 26.18 -1.29
C THR A 115 11.68 26.76 -2.40
N ILE A 116 10.36 26.63 -2.23
CA ILE A 116 9.34 27.33 -2.99
C ILE A 116 8.64 28.26 -2.00
N VAL A 117 8.73 29.56 -2.23
CA VAL A 117 8.15 30.59 -1.36
C VAL A 117 7.05 31.30 -2.11
N ARG A 118 5.86 31.39 -1.51
CA ARG A 118 4.75 32.16 -2.07
C ARG A 118 4.50 33.45 -1.30
N ALA A 119 4.03 34.48 -2.01
CA ALA A 119 3.88 35.83 -1.48
C ALA A 119 2.77 35.96 -0.40
N SER A 120 1.68 35.20 -0.50
CA SER A 120 0.55 35.25 0.43
C SER A 120 -0.18 33.89 0.51
N GLY A 121 -1.07 33.69 1.49
CA GLY A 121 -1.84 32.44 1.69
C GLY A 121 -1.18 31.44 2.66
N SER A 122 -1.72 30.22 2.79
CA SER A 122 -1.10 29.12 3.57
C SER A 122 -1.04 27.77 2.82
N TRP A 123 0.15 27.17 2.60
CA TRP A 123 0.29 25.89 1.88
C TRP A 123 -0.34 24.77 2.70
N ILE A 124 -0.24 24.92 4.01
CA ILE A 124 -0.85 24.03 4.97
C ILE A 124 -2.39 24.09 4.86
N ALA A 125 -2.95 25.29 4.70
CA ALA A 125 -4.39 25.47 4.52
C ALA A 125 -4.88 24.94 3.17
N ASP A 126 -4.08 25.09 2.10
CA ASP A 126 -4.35 24.54 0.77
C ASP A 126 -4.25 23.00 0.73
N GLY A 127 -3.83 22.36 1.83
CA GLY A 127 -3.90 20.92 2.00
C GLY A 127 -2.60 20.17 1.71
N PHE A 128 -1.50 20.86 1.39
CA PHE A 128 -0.18 20.22 1.24
C PHE A 128 0.30 19.62 2.56
N LYS A 129 1.05 18.51 2.48
CA LYS A 129 1.54 17.76 3.65
C LYS A 129 3.01 17.37 3.48
N VAL A 130 3.72 17.22 4.59
CA VAL A 130 5.11 16.74 4.61
C VAL A 130 5.14 15.29 4.12
N GLY A 131 6.08 14.98 3.23
CA GLY A 131 6.17 13.69 2.55
C GLY A 131 5.49 13.64 1.19
N ASP A 132 4.61 14.61 0.88
CA ASP A 132 3.96 14.66 -0.44
C ASP A 132 4.98 14.94 -1.53
N VAL A 133 4.78 14.33 -2.68
CA VAL A 133 5.57 14.58 -3.88
C VAL A 133 4.72 15.33 -4.89
N GLY A 134 5.14 16.54 -5.22
CA GLY A 134 4.50 17.38 -6.23
C GLY A 134 5.43 17.70 -7.39
N ARG A 135 4.88 18.35 -8.42
CA ARG A 135 5.63 18.89 -9.55
C ARG A 135 5.21 20.34 -9.81
N LEU A 136 6.17 21.14 -10.23
CA LEU A 136 5.91 22.46 -10.80
C LEU A 136 5.58 22.33 -12.30
N ALA A 137 4.67 23.18 -12.77
CA ALA A 137 4.33 23.35 -14.18
C ALA A 137 4.12 24.84 -14.49
N GLY A 138 4.57 25.28 -15.67
CA GLY A 138 4.46 26.68 -16.09
C GLY A 138 5.44 27.64 -15.41
N HIS A 139 6.45 27.12 -14.69
CA HIS A 139 7.49 27.95 -14.07
C HIS A 139 8.41 28.56 -15.14
N PRO A 140 8.79 29.84 -15.05
CA PRO A 140 9.63 30.51 -16.06
C PRO A 140 11.02 29.88 -16.20
N THR A 141 11.57 29.33 -15.12
CA THR A 141 12.77 28.49 -15.18
C THR A 141 12.39 27.07 -15.59
N SER A 142 12.69 26.70 -16.83
CA SER A 142 12.32 25.41 -17.43
C SER A 142 12.79 24.21 -16.64
N ALA A 143 13.99 24.27 -16.05
CA ALA A 143 14.59 23.20 -15.26
C ALA A 143 13.79 22.83 -13.98
N ASN A 144 12.91 23.72 -13.50
CA ASN A 144 12.07 23.43 -12.33
C ASN A 144 10.79 22.66 -12.69
N ASN A 145 10.41 22.64 -13.97
CA ASN A 145 9.16 22.02 -14.40
C ASN A 145 9.30 20.51 -14.55
N GLY A 146 8.27 19.77 -14.14
CA GLY A 146 8.21 18.31 -14.30
C GLY A 146 9.10 17.51 -13.34
N VAL A 147 9.86 18.16 -12.46
CA VAL A 147 10.73 17.45 -11.50
C VAL A 147 9.90 16.95 -10.31
N ASN A 148 10.14 15.71 -9.87
CA ASN A 148 9.55 15.15 -8.65
C ASN A 148 10.12 15.85 -7.42
N LEU A 149 9.29 16.60 -6.70
CA LEU A 149 9.68 17.41 -5.54
C LEU A 149 8.98 16.90 -4.29
N ARG A 150 9.72 16.20 -3.42
CA ARG A 150 9.23 15.74 -2.12
C ARG A 150 9.27 16.88 -1.10
N ILE A 151 8.17 17.11 -0.41
CA ILE A 151 8.07 18.10 0.67
C ILE A 151 8.79 17.58 1.91
N LEU A 152 9.88 18.24 2.28
CA LEU A 152 10.68 17.95 3.47
C LEU A 152 10.13 18.65 4.72
N SER A 153 9.73 19.90 4.57
CA SER A 153 9.09 20.68 5.64
C SER A 153 8.17 21.71 5.00
N LEU A 154 7.17 22.12 5.78
CA LEU A 154 6.11 23.00 5.31
C LEU A 154 5.85 24.08 6.36
N THR A 155 5.86 25.33 5.93
CA THR A 155 5.31 26.46 6.68
C THR A 155 4.11 27.03 5.91
N ALA A 156 3.48 28.09 6.45
CA ALA A 156 2.39 28.75 5.73
C ALA A 156 2.83 29.19 4.33
N THR A 157 4.00 29.83 4.18
CA THR A 157 4.43 30.42 2.90
C THR A 157 5.56 29.68 2.20
N THR A 158 6.21 28.71 2.85
CA THR A 158 7.40 28.02 2.31
C THR A 158 7.23 26.51 2.28
N ILE A 159 7.51 25.92 1.12
CA ILE A 159 7.78 24.49 0.95
C ILE A 159 9.30 24.32 0.92
N THR A 160 9.84 23.37 1.68
CA THR A 160 11.25 22.95 1.59
C THR A 160 11.33 21.60 0.88
N VAL A 161 12.25 21.47 -0.06
CA VAL A 161 12.54 20.25 -0.85
C VAL A 161 14.00 19.86 -0.68
N PRO A 162 14.44 18.65 -1.11
CA PRO A 162 15.85 18.28 -1.06
C PRO A 162 16.74 19.32 -1.74
N ALA A 163 17.93 19.53 -1.17
CA ALA A 163 18.86 20.53 -1.67
C ALA A 163 19.31 20.17 -3.10
N GLY A 164 19.31 21.17 -3.99
CA GLY A 164 19.71 20.99 -5.38
C GLY A 164 18.60 20.46 -6.29
N SER A 165 17.39 20.21 -5.78
CA SER A 165 16.24 19.81 -6.60
C SER A 165 15.62 20.97 -7.40
N LEU A 166 15.99 22.22 -7.10
CA LEU A 166 15.46 23.42 -7.75
C LEU A 166 16.57 24.34 -8.23
N THR A 167 16.30 25.05 -9.31
CA THR A 167 17.08 26.19 -9.78
C THR A 167 16.48 27.49 -9.23
N VAL A 168 17.34 28.40 -8.81
CA VAL A 168 16.94 29.68 -8.23
C VAL A 168 16.19 30.52 -9.26
N ASN A 169 15.04 31.05 -8.86
CA ASN A 169 14.30 32.10 -9.54
C ASN A 169 13.77 33.08 -8.50
N ALA A 170 14.49 34.19 -8.34
CA ALA A 170 14.11 35.25 -7.41
C ALA A 170 13.03 36.19 -7.96
N THR A 171 12.62 36.02 -9.22
CA THR A 171 11.57 36.84 -9.83
C THR A 171 10.20 36.25 -9.51
N PRO A 172 9.27 37.03 -8.90
CA PRO A 172 7.91 36.57 -8.64
C PRO A 172 7.24 36.08 -9.92
N ALA A 173 6.83 34.82 -9.92
CA ALA A 173 6.20 34.17 -11.06
C ALA A 173 4.69 33.94 -10.81
N THR A 174 3.88 34.26 -11.82
CA THR A 174 2.43 33.97 -11.88
C THR A 174 2.15 32.86 -12.89
N GLY A 175 1.01 32.18 -12.78
CA GLY A 175 0.61 31.11 -13.70
C GLY A 175 1.35 29.78 -13.47
N VAL A 176 2.22 29.73 -12.47
CA VAL A 176 2.92 28.50 -12.06
C VAL A 176 1.99 27.66 -11.19
N THR A 177 1.86 26.38 -11.52
CA THR A 177 1.09 25.42 -10.75
C THR A 177 2.01 24.47 -10.00
N PHE A 178 1.81 24.31 -8.70
CA PHE A 178 2.37 23.22 -7.91
C PHE A 178 1.27 22.24 -7.55
N ALA A 179 1.36 21.02 -8.07
CA ALA A 179 0.36 19.98 -7.86
C ALA A 179 1.01 18.72 -7.30
N VAL A 180 0.43 18.18 -6.22
CA VAL A 180 0.75 16.83 -5.74
C VAL A 180 0.35 15.83 -6.84
N LYS A 181 1.26 14.93 -7.21
CA LYS A 181 1.04 14.02 -8.35
C LYS A 181 0.35 12.72 -7.93
N GLY A 182 -0.60 12.29 -8.77
CA GLY A 182 -1.39 11.10 -8.53
C GLY A 182 -2.30 11.23 -7.31
N LYS A 183 -2.53 10.12 -6.61
CA LYS A 183 -3.42 10.08 -5.45
C LYS A 183 -2.70 9.59 -4.21
N LYS A 184 -3.27 9.95 -3.05
CA LYS A 184 -2.79 9.57 -1.73
C LYS A 184 -3.78 8.64 -1.03
N LEU A 185 -3.27 7.75 -0.20
CA LEU A 185 -4.04 6.83 0.63
C LEU A 185 -3.46 6.80 2.04
N TRP A 186 -4.32 6.82 3.05
CA TRP A 186 -3.93 6.77 4.46
C TRP A 186 -5.04 6.11 5.28
N VAL A 187 -4.74 5.75 6.52
CA VAL A 187 -5.76 5.30 7.48
C VAL A 187 -6.49 6.54 8.01
N PRO A 188 -7.80 6.70 7.80
CA PRO A 188 -8.54 7.89 8.16
C PRO A 188 -8.79 7.90 9.67
N SER A 189 -9.02 9.06 10.26
CA SER A 189 -9.39 9.16 11.69
C SER A 189 -10.86 8.77 11.95
N THR A 190 -11.71 8.86 10.94
CA THR A 190 -13.15 8.55 10.98
C THR A 190 -13.61 8.03 9.61
N GLY A 191 -14.73 7.32 9.55
CA GLY A 191 -15.32 6.87 8.27
C GLY A 191 -14.53 5.74 7.62
N HIS A 192 -14.03 4.79 8.41
CA HIS A 192 -13.31 3.62 7.92
C HIS A 192 -14.20 2.79 6.97
N LEU A 193 -13.69 2.51 5.79
CA LEU A 193 -14.34 1.64 4.82
C LEU A 193 -14.03 0.17 5.12
N ASP A 194 -15.05 -0.69 5.06
CA ASP A 194 -14.94 -2.14 5.20
C ASP A 194 -15.31 -2.80 3.87
N ARG A 195 -14.30 -2.98 3.01
CA ARG A 195 -14.48 -3.48 1.64
C ARG A 195 -14.35 -4.98 1.59
N SER A 196 -15.23 -5.63 0.82
CA SER A 196 -15.10 -7.03 0.49
C SER A 196 -15.11 -7.25 -1.02
N PHE A 197 -14.54 -8.37 -1.44
CA PHE A 197 -14.31 -8.69 -2.83
C PHE A 197 -14.78 -10.11 -3.13
N THR A 198 -15.21 -10.30 -4.38
CA THR A 198 -15.28 -11.61 -5.00
C THR A 198 -14.00 -11.80 -5.83
N PHE A 199 -13.24 -12.85 -5.54
CA PHE A 199 -12.09 -13.26 -6.36
C PHE A 199 -12.48 -14.44 -7.23
N GLU A 200 -11.97 -14.48 -8.46
CA GLU A 200 -12.17 -15.56 -9.42
C GLU A 200 -10.82 -16.16 -9.80
N HIS A 201 -10.67 -17.48 -9.63
CA HIS A 201 -9.64 -18.28 -10.29
C HIS A 201 -10.23 -18.92 -11.53
N TYR A 202 -9.89 -18.41 -12.71
CA TYR A 202 -10.35 -18.97 -13.97
C TYR A 202 -9.26 -19.81 -14.63
N TYR A 203 -9.54 -21.09 -14.86
CA TYR A 203 -8.66 -22.04 -15.54
C TYR A 203 -9.09 -22.16 -17.01
N SER A 204 -8.54 -21.29 -17.87
CA SER A 204 -9.00 -21.19 -19.26
C SER A 204 -8.77 -22.45 -20.11
N ASP A 205 -7.82 -23.31 -19.72
CA ASP A 205 -7.51 -24.55 -20.45
C ASP A 205 -8.61 -25.61 -20.32
N ILE A 206 -9.35 -25.58 -19.21
CA ILE A 206 -10.37 -26.59 -18.88
C ILE A 206 -11.78 -25.99 -18.77
N GLY A 207 -11.92 -24.67 -18.83
CA GLY A 207 -13.21 -24.00 -18.73
C GLY A 207 -13.85 -24.11 -17.35
N GLU A 208 -13.03 -24.07 -16.29
CA GLU A 208 -13.46 -24.12 -14.90
C GLU A 208 -13.14 -22.79 -14.22
N SER A 209 -14.04 -22.35 -13.34
CA SER A 209 -13.86 -21.13 -12.57
C SER A 209 -14.30 -21.32 -11.12
N GLU A 210 -13.47 -20.83 -10.19
CA GLU A 210 -13.73 -20.84 -8.75
C GLU A 210 -13.92 -19.39 -8.27
N GLN A 211 -15.09 -19.08 -7.71
CA GLN A 211 -15.41 -17.75 -7.19
C GLN A 211 -15.42 -17.77 -5.66
N PHE A 212 -14.47 -17.06 -5.06
CA PHE A 212 -14.36 -16.86 -3.63
C PHE A 212 -15.10 -15.60 -3.21
N THR A 213 -16.09 -15.72 -2.31
CA THR A 213 -16.96 -14.60 -1.89
C THR A 213 -16.65 -14.15 -0.46
N GLY A 214 -17.04 -12.92 -0.14
CA GLY A 214 -16.84 -12.31 1.18
C GLY A 214 -15.37 -12.09 1.52
N CYS A 215 -14.49 -11.99 0.53
CA CYS A 215 -13.06 -11.90 0.75
C CYS A 215 -12.65 -10.50 1.20
N LYS A 216 -12.04 -10.39 2.36
CA LYS A 216 -11.44 -9.16 2.89
C LYS A 216 -9.93 -9.28 2.93
N VAL A 217 -9.24 -8.16 2.73
CA VAL A 217 -7.79 -8.07 2.87
C VAL A 217 -7.45 -8.00 4.37
N ASN A 218 -6.91 -9.08 4.91
CA ASN A 218 -6.52 -9.15 6.32
C ASN A 218 -5.14 -8.54 6.55
N THR A 219 -4.17 -8.90 5.71
CA THR A 219 -2.80 -8.39 5.80
C THR A 219 -2.33 -7.91 4.44
N ALA A 220 -1.52 -6.85 4.42
CA ALA A 220 -0.80 -6.39 3.24
C ALA A 220 0.67 -6.19 3.61
N GLN A 221 1.56 -6.90 2.96
CA GLN A 221 2.99 -6.74 3.08
C GLN A 221 3.57 -6.16 1.80
N ILE A 222 4.45 -5.19 1.97
CA ILE A 222 5.24 -4.59 0.91
C ILE A 222 6.70 -4.77 1.30
N ALA A 223 7.48 -5.44 0.46
CA ALA A 223 8.91 -5.65 0.71
C ALA A 223 9.75 -5.03 -0.41
N LEU A 224 10.72 -4.22 0.02
CA LEU A 224 11.70 -3.52 -0.78
C LEU A 224 13.08 -4.08 -0.42
N PRO A 225 13.61 -5.06 -1.17
CA PRO A 225 14.95 -5.59 -0.92
C PRO A 225 16.02 -4.56 -1.29
N ALA A 226 17.27 -4.73 -0.86
CA ALA A 226 18.39 -3.86 -1.27
C ALA A 226 18.63 -3.86 -2.78
N THR A 227 18.42 -5.03 -3.37
CA THR A 227 18.59 -5.28 -4.81
C THR A 227 17.47 -6.22 -5.22
N GLY A 228 16.78 -5.90 -6.30
CA GLY A 228 15.71 -6.73 -6.85
C GLY A 228 14.38 -6.00 -6.96
N MET A 229 13.37 -6.76 -7.37
CA MET A 229 12.02 -6.26 -7.56
C MET A 229 11.30 -6.16 -6.22
N MET A 230 10.52 -5.10 -6.07
CA MET A 230 9.64 -4.92 -4.94
C MET A 230 8.50 -5.94 -4.99
N THR A 231 8.15 -6.54 -3.86
CA THR A 231 7.08 -7.54 -3.78
C THR A 231 5.90 -7.04 -2.96
N ALA A 232 4.73 -7.53 -3.31
CA ALA A 232 3.48 -7.29 -2.61
C ALA A 232 2.84 -8.64 -2.24
N GLN A 233 2.42 -8.79 -0.99
CA GLN A 233 1.68 -9.95 -0.53
C GLN A 233 0.42 -9.49 0.19
N PHE A 234 -0.73 -10.04 -0.21
CA PHE A 234 -2.00 -9.78 0.44
C PHE A 234 -2.55 -11.08 1.04
N GLY A 235 -2.72 -11.11 2.36
CA GLY A 235 -3.42 -12.19 3.05
C GLY A 235 -4.92 -11.96 3.00
N ILE A 236 -5.66 -12.91 2.45
CA ILE A 236 -7.09 -12.81 2.22
C ILE A 236 -7.83 -13.77 3.16
N MET A 237 -8.95 -13.31 3.70
CA MET A 237 -9.89 -14.09 4.49
C MET A 237 -11.30 -13.94 3.90
N GLY A 238 -11.95 -15.04 3.54
CA GLY A 238 -13.24 -15.02 2.86
C GLY A 238 -14.25 -16.01 3.44
N LYS A 239 -15.48 -15.91 2.94
CA LYS A 239 -16.64 -16.63 3.49
C LYS A 239 -16.80 -18.02 2.89
N ASP A 240 -16.91 -18.13 1.57
CA ASP A 240 -17.21 -19.38 0.88
C ASP A 240 -16.68 -19.36 -0.56
N MET A 241 -16.76 -20.52 -1.22
CA MET A 241 -16.37 -20.72 -2.61
C MET A 241 -17.55 -21.31 -3.41
N LEU A 242 -17.83 -20.68 -4.55
CA LEU A 242 -18.72 -21.14 -5.60
C LEU A 242 -17.89 -21.59 -6.81
N THR A 243 -18.45 -22.41 -7.67
CA THR A 243 -17.79 -22.86 -8.90
C THR A 243 -18.72 -22.72 -10.10
N THR A 244 -18.15 -22.38 -11.26
CA THR A 244 -18.85 -22.40 -12.55
C THR A 244 -18.00 -23.14 -13.59
N SER A 245 -18.66 -23.87 -14.47
CA SER A 245 -18.00 -24.73 -15.46
C SER A 245 -18.63 -24.61 -16.84
N GLY A 246 -17.88 -25.02 -17.87
CA GLY A 246 -18.37 -25.08 -19.26
C GLY A 246 -18.76 -23.71 -19.81
N ALA A 247 -19.95 -23.60 -20.41
CA ALA A 247 -20.41 -22.37 -21.06
C ALA A 247 -20.66 -21.19 -20.08
N SER A 248 -20.70 -21.46 -18.77
CA SER A 248 -20.84 -20.46 -17.72
C SER A 248 -19.49 -20.01 -17.13
N ALA A 249 -18.37 -20.49 -17.66
CA ALA A 249 -17.02 -20.07 -17.31
C ALA A 249 -16.38 -19.29 -18.48
N PRO A 250 -15.67 -18.17 -18.21
CA PRO A 250 -15.48 -17.56 -16.89
C PRO A 250 -16.76 -16.88 -16.37
N TYR A 251 -16.86 -16.73 -15.05
CA TYR A 251 -17.92 -15.97 -14.39
C TYR A 251 -17.80 -14.47 -14.71
N PHE A 252 -16.58 -13.91 -14.64
CA PHE A 252 -16.36 -12.53 -15.06
C PHE A 252 -16.00 -12.46 -16.55
N THR A 253 -16.86 -11.83 -17.35
CA THR A 253 -16.70 -11.81 -18.81
C THR A 253 -16.11 -10.49 -19.31
N SER A 254 -16.49 -9.34 -18.74
CA SER A 254 -16.03 -8.00 -19.13
C SER A 254 -15.00 -7.44 -18.14
N VAL A 255 -13.77 -7.97 -18.23
CA VAL A 255 -12.67 -7.65 -17.31
C VAL A 255 -11.78 -6.55 -17.89
N ALA A 256 -11.47 -5.54 -17.09
CA ALA A 256 -10.50 -4.50 -17.45
C ALA A 256 -9.10 -5.12 -17.66
N ALA A 257 -8.39 -4.64 -18.67
CA ALA A 257 -7.06 -5.11 -19.01
C ALA A 257 -6.07 -4.89 -17.85
N ASP A 258 -5.05 -5.75 -17.77
CA ASP A 258 -3.96 -5.60 -16.81
C ASP A 258 -3.25 -4.26 -17.03
N THR A 259 -2.79 -3.66 -15.92
CA THR A 259 -2.01 -2.43 -16.00
C THR A 259 -0.66 -2.69 -16.69
N THR A 260 -0.28 -1.80 -17.59
CA THR A 260 1.01 -1.84 -18.32
C THR A 260 2.15 -1.16 -17.56
N THR A 261 1.90 -0.71 -16.33
CA THR A 261 2.89 -0.08 -15.46
C THR A 261 4.07 -1.02 -15.18
N GLY A 262 5.27 -0.47 -15.19
CA GLY A 262 6.49 -1.19 -14.87
C GLY A 262 6.49 -1.69 -13.42
N VAL A 263 7.21 -2.80 -13.20
CA VAL A 263 7.48 -3.30 -11.84
C VAL A 263 8.49 -2.36 -11.18
N LEU A 264 8.24 -2.00 -9.92
CA LEU A 264 9.16 -1.16 -9.16
C LEU A 264 10.37 -1.98 -8.72
N ALA A 265 11.55 -1.45 -9.02
CA ALA A 265 12.80 -1.94 -8.46
C ALA A 265 13.17 -1.10 -7.24
N ALA A 266 13.82 -1.73 -6.26
CA ALA A 266 14.36 -1.00 -5.12
C ALA A 266 15.56 -0.17 -5.57
N VAL A 267 15.38 1.16 -5.63
CA VAL A 267 16.46 2.06 -6.03
C VAL A 267 16.78 3.08 -4.95
N ASN A 268 15.81 3.65 -4.23
CA ASN A 268 16.09 4.65 -3.20
C ASN A 268 15.05 4.64 -2.07
N GLY A 269 15.52 4.70 -0.82
CA GLY A 269 14.72 4.98 0.36
C GLY A 269 15.54 5.83 1.33
N VAL A 270 14.94 6.84 1.95
CA VAL A 270 15.65 7.71 2.91
C VAL A 270 14.91 7.75 4.24
N LEU A 271 15.66 7.75 5.32
CA LEU A 271 15.11 7.81 6.68
C LEU A 271 15.35 9.20 7.26
N ARG A 272 14.32 9.77 7.90
CA ARG A 272 14.36 11.14 8.42
C ARG A 272 14.26 11.19 9.93
N ILE A 273 15.04 12.07 10.54
CA ILE A 273 14.93 12.37 11.96
C ILE A 273 14.86 13.89 12.08
N ALA A 274 13.85 14.38 12.81
CA ALA A 274 13.64 15.81 13.06
C ALA A 274 13.64 16.70 11.79
N GLY A 275 13.12 16.20 10.66
CA GLY A 275 13.07 16.96 9.41
C GLY A 275 14.40 17.05 8.65
N THR A 276 15.36 16.19 8.95
CA THR A 276 16.60 16.03 8.15
C THR A 276 16.70 14.61 7.62
N ASP A 277 17.26 14.45 6.43
CA ASP A 277 17.53 13.13 5.83
C ASP A 277 18.82 12.60 6.45
N VAL A 278 18.74 11.52 7.24
CA VAL A 278 19.83 11.06 8.11
C VAL A 278 20.52 9.82 7.56
N ALA A 279 19.82 8.93 6.86
CA ALA A 279 20.44 7.73 6.31
C ALA A 279 19.76 7.22 5.03
N VAL A 280 20.55 6.54 4.21
CA VAL A 280 20.07 5.78 3.04
C VAL A 280 19.68 4.38 3.51
N VAL A 281 18.41 4.05 3.32
CA VAL A 281 17.83 2.76 3.69
C VAL A 281 18.21 1.74 2.62
N THR A 282 18.85 0.64 3.03
CA THR A 282 19.25 -0.46 2.14
C THR A 282 18.17 -1.51 1.99
N GLY A 283 17.06 -1.43 2.71
CA GLY A 283 15.96 -2.38 2.59
C GLY A 283 14.82 -1.99 3.51
N LEU A 284 13.59 -2.23 3.07
CA LEU A 284 12.39 -1.88 3.84
C LEU A 284 11.34 -2.97 3.66
N GLN A 285 10.89 -3.54 4.77
CA GLN A 285 9.69 -4.37 4.82
C GLN A 285 8.63 -3.66 5.64
N LEU A 286 7.44 -3.56 5.07
CA LEU A 286 6.26 -2.95 5.67
C LEU A 286 5.14 -3.99 5.74
N ASN A 287 4.53 -4.11 6.91
CA ASN A 287 3.39 -4.97 7.17
C ASN A 287 2.23 -4.12 7.68
N ILE A 288 1.09 -4.24 7.02
CA ILE A 288 -0.19 -3.63 7.40
C ILE A 288 -1.10 -4.79 7.79
N ASP A 289 -1.53 -4.83 9.05
CA ASP A 289 -2.43 -5.84 9.58
C ASP A 289 -3.76 -5.19 9.95
N GLY A 290 -4.84 -5.61 9.30
CA GLY A 290 -6.20 -5.19 9.58
C GLY A 290 -6.81 -5.88 10.80
N GLY A 291 -6.21 -6.96 11.29
CA GLY A 291 -6.64 -7.69 12.48
C GLY A 291 -8.07 -8.23 12.37
N TYR A 292 -8.46 -8.75 11.21
CA TYR A 292 -9.80 -9.32 11.05
C TYR A 292 -9.93 -10.63 11.83
N THR A 293 -11.07 -10.83 12.47
CA THR A 293 -11.43 -12.07 13.14
C THR A 293 -12.71 -12.65 12.56
N SER A 294 -12.82 -13.97 12.60
CA SER A 294 -14.06 -14.70 12.33
C SER A 294 -14.35 -15.65 13.47
N GLU A 295 -15.60 -15.67 13.92
CA GLU A 295 -16.08 -16.62 14.92
C GLU A 295 -17.18 -17.48 14.29
N PRO A 296 -17.07 -18.82 14.35
CA PRO A 296 -18.10 -19.71 13.84
C PRO A 296 -19.34 -19.68 14.75
N VAL A 297 -20.53 -19.73 14.16
CA VAL A 297 -21.82 -19.77 14.89
C VAL A 297 -22.49 -21.12 14.67
N VAL A 298 -23.06 -21.67 15.74
CA VAL A 298 -23.79 -22.95 15.72
C VAL A 298 -24.96 -22.85 14.74
N GLY A 299 -25.09 -23.85 13.85
CA GLY A 299 -26.17 -23.93 12.86
C GLY A 299 -25.86 -23.26 11.52
N SER A 300 -24.68 -22.64 11.35
CA SER A 300 -24.20 -22.15 10.05
C SER A 300 -23.00 -22.97 9.57
N ASN A 301 -22.97 -23.28 8.27
CA ASN A 301 -21.83 -23.95 7.62
C ASN A 301 -20.75 -22.97 7.13
N THR A 302 -21.00 -21.66 7.24
CA THR A 302 -20.04 -20.58 6.88
C THR A 302 -19.94 -19.58 8.02
N VAL A 303 -18.85 -18.82 8.06
CA VAL A 303 -18.72 -17.71 9.01
C VAL A 303 -19.79 -16.65 8.72
N PRO A 304 -20.49 -16.12 9.74
CA PRO A 304 -21.59 -15.16 9.51
C PRO A 304 -21.11 -13.74 9.26
N SER A 305 -19.92 -13.37 9.74
CA SER A 305 -19.29 -12.08 9.46
C SER A 305 -17.78 -12.11 9.72
N LEU A 306 -17.07 -11.18 9.09
CA LEU A 306 -15.67 -10.88 9.36
C LEU A 306 -15.58 -9.52 10.02
N VAL A 307 -15.14 -9.48 11.27
CA VAL A 307 -15.10 -8.26 12.09
C VAL A 307 -13.73 -7.59 11.98
N PRO A 308 -13.66 -6.30 11.62
CA PRO A 308 -12.39 -5.58 11.53
C PRO A 308 -11.77 -5.28 12.89
N GLY A 309 -10.47 -5.55 13.05
CA GLY A 309 -9.67 -5.14 14.21
C GLY A 309 -9.06 -3.74 14.05
N ARG A 310 -8.03 -3.41 14.83
CA ARG A 310 -7.26 -2.16 14.64
C ARG A 310 -6.25 -2.35 13.52
N VAL A 311 -6.10 -1.36 12.64
CA VAL A 311 -5.02 -1.36 11.63
C VAL A 311 -3.69 -1.13 12.34
N LYS A 312 -2.81 -2.14 12.32
CA LYS A 312 -1.46 -2.08 12.87
C LYS A 312 -0.47 -2.01 11.71
N VAL A 313 0.46 -1.06 11.80
CA VAL A 313 1.51 -0.91 10.81
C VAL A 313 2.86 -1.15 11.50
N SER A 314 3.57 -2.17 11.05
CA SER A 314 4.87 -2.57 11.58
C SER A 314 5.80 -2.93 10.43
N GLY A 315 7.07 -3.16 10.74
CA GLY A 315 8.01 -3.55 9.71
C GLY A 315 9.44 -3.59 10.22
N GLN A 316 10.37 -3.68 9.28
CA GLN A 316 11.79 -3.54 9.55
C GLN A 316 12.45 -2.81 8.40
N PHE A 317 13.44 -1.99 8.72
CA PHE A 317 14.34 -1.45 7.70
C PHE A 317 15.78 -1.83 8.03
N THR A 318 16.58 -1.90 6.99
CA THR A 318 18.03 -2.06 7.10
C THR A 318 18.70 -0.78 6.64
N ALA A 319 19.71 -0.33 7.37
CA ALA A 319 20.50 0.84 7.01
C ALA A 319 21.98 0.56 7.27
N GLN A 320 22.86 1.14 6.46
CA GLN A 320 24.30 1.11 6.75
C GLN A 320 24.56 1.87 8.06
N PHE A 321 25.44 1.33 8.89
CA PHE A 321 25.79 1.96 10.15
C PHE A 321 26.76 3.12 9.89
N ASP A 322 26.21 4.33 9.80
CA ASP A 322 26.95 5.58 9.63
C ASP A 322 27.09 6.36 10.95
N SER A 323 26.15 6.18 11.88
CA SER A 323 26.05 6.99 13.10
C SER A 323 25.39 6.24 14.27
N PRO A 324 25.73 6.57 15.54
CA PRO A 324 25.00 6.09 16.71
C PRO A 324 23.56 6.62 16.82
N THR A 325 23.09 7.51 15.94
CA THR A 325 21.77 8.16 16.03
C THR A 325 20.63 7.13 16.17
N PHE A 326 20.62 6.06 15.37
CA PHE A 326 19.55 5.04 15.46
C PHE A 326 19.61 4.22 16.75
N ARG A 327 20.82 3.93 17.24
CA ARG A 327 21.00 3.26 18.53
C ARG A 327 20.47 4.14 19.66
N ASN A 328 20.78 5.43 19.64
CA ASN A 328 20.31 6.37 20.66
C ASN A 328 18.80 6.59 20.57
N ALA A 329 18.23 6.65 19.36
CA ALA A 329 16.79 6.72 19.16
C ALA A 329 16.08 5.47 19.71
N PHE A 330 16.68 4.29 19.54
CA PHE A 330 16.18 3.05 20.15
C PHE A 330 16.28 3.08 21.69
N ILE A 331 17.46 3.38 22.25
CA ILE A 331 17.69 3.39 23.71
C ILE A 331 16.79 4.42 24.41
N ASN A 332 16.63 5.61 23.82
CA ASN A 332 15.82 6.69 24.39
C ASN A 332 14.34 6.58 24.00
N GLU A 333 13.92 5.52 23.31
CA GLU A 333 12.58 5.35 22.74
C GLU A 333 12.07 6.58 21.96
N SER A 334 12.98 7.27 21.29
CA SER A 334 12.69 8.48 20.55
C SER A 334 11.92 8.18 19.27
N GLU A 335 10.99 9.05 18.94
CA GLU A 335 10.12 8.90 17.77
C GLU A 335 10.80 9.48 16.54
N VAL A 336 10.79 8.72 15.44
CA VAL A 336 11.43 9.09 14.17
C VAL A 336 10.46 8.96 13.00
N GLY A 337 10.78 9.53 11.83
CA GLY A 337 9.92 9.48 10.65
C GLY A 337 10.59 8.77 9.48
N LEU A 338 9.94 7.80 8.87
CA LEU A 338 10.48 7.06 7.73
C LEU A 338 9.76 7.44 6.44
N TYR A 339 10.51 7.88 5.42
CA TYR A 339 9.96 8.34 4.15
C TYR A 339 10.67 7.67 2.97
N SER A 340 10.06 6.62 2.42
CA SER A 340 10.59 6.00 1.22
C SER A 340 10.02 6.67 -0.03
N PHE A 341 10.88 6.92 -1.01
CA PHE A 341 10.49 7.48 -2.31
C PHE A 341 11.10 6.63 -3.41
N ILE A 342 10.27 5.79 -4.03
CA ILE A 342 10.69 4.81 -5.02
C ILE A 342 10.24 5.29 -6.38
N GLU A 343 11.19 5.60 -7.27
CA GLU A 343 10.90 5.94 -8.66
C GLU A 343 10.85 4.68 -9.54
N ALA A 344 9.91 4.66 -10.47
CA ALA A 344 9.88 3.70 -11.55
C ALA A 344 11.01 3.98 -12.57
N ALA A 345 11.42 2.94 -13.30
CA ALA A 345 12.30 3.11 -14.44
C ALA A 345 11.58 3.84 -15.59
N GLY A 346 12.23 4.80 -16.23
CA GLY A 346 11.66 5.55 -17.35
C GLY A 346 12.32 6.91 -17.57
N THR A 347 11.77 7.66 -18.53
CA THR A 347 12.15 9.05 -18.81
C THR A 347 11.48 10.00 -17.82
N ASP A 348 12.14 11.11 -17.53
CA ASP A 348 11.50 12.16 -16.74
C ASP A 348 10.28 12.74 -17.48
N PRO A 349 9.17 12.98 -16.77
CA PRO A 349 9.04 12.89 -15.32
C PRO A 349 8.62 11.49 -14.84
N LYS A 350 9.45 10.83 -14.01
CA LYS A 350 9.26 9.43 -13.62
C LYS A 350 8.08 9.21 -12.70
N ASP A 351 7.37 8.11 -12.91
CA ASP A 351 6.38 7.60 -11.96
C ASP A 351 7.03 7.15 -10.65
N PHE A 352 6.26 7.13 -9.56
CA PHE A 352 6.80 6.82 -8.25
C PHE A 352 5.76 6.27 -7.27
N LEU A 353 6.26 5.59 -6.24
CA LEU A 353 5.56 5.28 -5.00
C LEU A 353 6.20 6.05 -3.84
N GLY A 354 5.40 6.90 -3.18
CA GLY A 354 5.76 7.52 -1.91
C GLY A 354 5.20 6.71 -0.74
N ILE A 355 6.03 6.42 0.26
CA ILE A 355 5.63 5.81 1.53
C ILE A 355 6.07 6.74 2.65
N GLY A 356 5.12 7.29 3.40
CA GLY A 356 5.36 8.15 4.55
C GLY A 356 4.87 7.51 5.85
N LEU A 357 5.78 7.36 6.80
CA LEU A 357 5.51 6.94 8.17
C LEU A 357 6.00 8.07 9.09
N GLU A 358 5.09 8.95 9.49
CA GLU A 358 5.44 10.21 10.16
C GLU A 358 5.98 9.98 11.58
N ARG A 359 5.54 8.89 12.24
CA ARG A 359 5.88 8.57 13.63
C ARG A 359 6.10 7.07 13.79
N ILE A 360 7.34 6.65 13.95
CA ILE A 360 7.73 5.26 14.25
C ILE A 360 8.54 5.19 15.53
N LYS A 361 8.38 4.09 16.27
CA LYS A 361 9.27 3.68 17.35
C LYS A 361 10.06 2.44 16.93
N LEU A 362 11.37 2.46 17.20
CA LEU A 362 12.25 1.34 16.94
C LEU A 362 12.10 0.30 18.07
N GLY A 363 12.01 -0.98 17.71
CA GLY A 363 11.93 -2.11 18.64
C GLY A 363 13.26 -2.84 18.83
N GLY A 364 14.30 -2.48 18.07
CA GLY A 364 15.62 -3.07 18.15
C GLY A 364 16.63 -2.38 17.25
N ALA A 365 17.91 -2.70 17.47
CA ALA A 365 19.04 -2.18 16.69
C ALA A 365 20.11 -3.28 16.57
N GLN A 366 19.78 -4.37 15.86
CA GLN A 366 20.69 -5.49 15.65
C GLN A 366 21.74 -5.10 14.60
N ARG A 367 22.94 -5.69 14.69
CA ARG A 367 24.04 -5.43 13.75
C ARG A 367 24.62 -6.75 13.27
N ASP A 368 24.98 -6.77 12.00
CA ASP A 368 25.74 -7.85 11.40
C ASP A 368 27.21 -7.41 11.24
N ASP A 369 28.14 -8.22 11.74
CA ASP A 369 29.59 -7.98 11.77
C ASP A 369 30.35 -8.96 10.85
N GLY A 370 29.68 -9.50 9.83
CA GLY A 370 30.37 -10.23 8.75
C GLY A 370 31.41 -9.36 8.01
N GLU A 371 32.25 -9.97 7.17
CA GLU A 371 33.28 -9.28 6.35
C GLU A 371 32.69 -8.36 5.25
N LYS A 372 31.82 -7.42 5.64
CA LYS A 372 31.08 -6.46 4.80
C LYS A 372 30.87 -5.17 5.59
N ALA A 373 30.36 -4.12 4.94
CA ALA A 373 29.92 -2.93 5.66
C ALA A 373 28.84 -3.31 6.69
N ILE A 374 28.97 -2.82 7.93
CA ILE A 374 28.03 -3.12 9.01
C ILE A 374 26.65 -2.59 8.63
N VAL A 375 25.70 -3.51 8.46
CA VAL A 375 24.29 -3.18 8.24
C VAL A 375 23.54 -3.41 9.54
N GLY A 376 22.79 -2.39 9.98
CA GLY A 376 21.89 -2.50 11.12
C GLY A 376 20.48 -2.88 10.67
N THR A 377 19.86 -3.81 11.39
CA THR A 377 18.44 -4.17 11.23
C THR A 377 17.63 -3.54 12.35
N TYR A 378 16.64 -2.74 11.97
CA TYR A 378 15.82 -1.95 12.88
C TYR A 378 14.33 -2.32 12.68
N PRO A 379 13.77 -3.22 13.50
CA PRO A 379 12.33 -3.41 13.53
C PRO A 379 11.64 -2.16 14.07
N PHE A 380 10.47 -1.83 13.55
CA PHE A 380 9.71 -0.66 13.98
C PHE A 380 8.21 -0.94 14.06
N THR A 381 7.54 -0.13 14.88
CA THR A 381 6.07 -0.02 14.90
C THR A 381 5.70 1.43 14.62
N ALA A 382 4.80 1.65 13.67
CA ALA A 382 4.28 2.98 13.37
C ALA A 382 3.14 3.32 14.33
N LEU A 383 3.15 4.56 14.79
CA LEU A 383 2.19 5.11 15.73
C LEU A 383 1.34 6.16 15.01
N LEU A 384 0.14 6.40 15.55
CA LEU A 384 -0.71 7.47 15.05
C LEU A 384 0.02 8.81 15.26
N SER A 385 0.23 9.54 14.17
CA SER A 385 0.72 10.91 14.21
C SER A 385 -0.41 11.88 14.55
N THR A 386 -0.05 13.03 15.12
CA THR A 386 -1.00 14.14 15.25
C THR A 386 -1.00 14.91 13.93
N GLY A 387 -2.18 15.12 13.35
CA GLY A 387 -2.30 15.82 12.07
C GLY A 387 -3.75 16.01 11.66
N GLY A 388 -3.97 16.33 10.38
CA GLY A 388 -5.29 16.61 9.81
C GLY A 388 -5.36 17.94 9.06
N THR A 389 -6.58 18.41 8.78
CA THR A 389 -6.85 19.65 8.05
C THR A 389 -6.18 20.84 8.73
N GLY A 390 -5.48 21.67 7.96
CA GLY A 390 -4.77 22.83 8.50
C GLY A 390 -3.48 22.51 9.26
N THR A 391 -2.99 21.27 9.22
CA THR A 391 -1.68 20.87 9.76
C THR A 391 -0.75 20.37 8.67
N ALA A 392 0.56 20.32 8.97
CA ALA A 392 1.58 19.87 8.03
C ALA A 392 1.60 18.34 7.81
N PHE A 393 0.83 17.57 8.60
CA PHE A 393 0.85 16.11 8.63
C PHE A 393 -0.54 15.51 8.42
N ASN A 394 -0.62 14.30 7.87
CA ASN A 394 -1.90 13.67 7.54
C ASN A 394 -2.68 13.20 8.78
N GLY A 395 -2.00 12.96 9.91
CA GLY A 395 -2.64 12.41 11.11
C GLY A 395 -2.98 10.93 10.94
N SER A 396 -2.02 10.14 10.44
CA SER A 396 -2.20 8.72 10.13
C SER A 396 -0.95 7.93 10.48
N THR A 397 -1.10 6.61 10.67
CA THR A 397 0.03 5.69 10.89
C THR A 397 0.87 5.49 9.63
N ILE A 398 0.26 5.64 8.45
CA ILE A 398 0.92 5.51 7.16
C ILE A 398 0.22 6.35 6.09
N VAL A 399 1.01 6.90 5.17
CA VAL A 399 0.54 7.54 3.95
C VAL A 399 1.25 6.88 2.76
N LEU A 400 0.47 6.47 1.77
CA LEU A 400 0.93 6.00 0.47
C LEU A 400 0.58 7.05 -0.58
N GLN A 401 1.44 7.24 -1.56
CA GLN A 401 1.19 8.08 -2.72
C GLN A 401 1.59 7.31 -3.98
N ASP A 402 0.67 7.16 -4.93
CA ASP A 402 0.90 6.52 -6.22
C ASP A 402 0.69 7.55 -7.33
N SER A 403 1.73 7.79 -8.14
CA SER A 403 1.71 8.82 -9.18
C SER A 403 0.79 8.51 -10.36
N THR A 404 0.39 7.24 -10.54
CA THR A 404 -0.37 6.76 -11.71
C THR A 404 -1.89 6.80 -11.54
N LEU A 405 -2.37 7.07 -10.32
CA LEU A 405 -3.79 7.01 -9.94
C LEU A 405 -4.56 8.32 -10.09
#